data_AF-A0A2X2KCR8-F1
#
_entry.id   AF-A0A2X2KCR8-F1
#
_cell.length_a   1.000
_cell.length_b   1.000
_cell.length_c   1.000
_cell.angle_alpha   90.00
_cell.angle_beta   90.00
_cell.angle_gamma   90.00
#
_symmetry.space_group_name_H-M   'P 1'
#
loop_
_entity.id
_entity.type
_entity.pdbx_description
1 polymer ?
#
loop_
_entity_poly.entity_id
_entity_poly.type
_entity_poly.pdbx_seq_one_letter_code
_entity_poly.pdbx_strand_id
1 'polypeptide(L)'
;MQHIIKTALQQTFNYKTNKSIYNILVGKKSHQTFFDACSQQQLSLYHSLPLLKYPSFELFLENITEFNAEMEIMLHPRYTFESMGQTFQAIQLLVQTMSNTMQQDFRFVPISQNNKIQETVKIVYNYIKENQLQIDFENELHNLFKAITLKGHVTYIIICKAMMNQCIRDSKLV
;
A
#
# COMPACT_ATOMS: atom_id res chain seq x y z
N MET A 1 16.20 14.00 -0.55
CA MET A 1 17.31 13.29 0.13
C MET A 1 17.03 13.16 1.62
N GLN A 2 16.91 14.28 2.34
CA GLN A 2 16.65 14.34 3.79
C GLN A 2 15.41 13.54 4.23
N HIS A 3 14.31 13.63 3.49
CA HIS A 3 13.09 12.86 3.75
C HIS A 3 13.29 11.33 3.66
N ILE A 4 14.05 10.83 2.68
CA ILE A 4 14.32 9.39 2.52
C ILE A 4 15.10 8.86 3.71
N ILE A 5 16.08 9.64 4.19
CA ILE A 5 16.86 9.28 5.38
C ILE A 5 15.98 9.33 6.64
N LYS A 6 15.12 10.36 6.78
CA LYS A 6 14.15 10.49 7.87
C LYS A 6 13.19 9.28 7.93
N THR A 7 12.61 8.89 6.79
CA THR A 7 11.72 7.73 6.67
C THR A 7 12.44 6.42 7.01
N ALA A 8 13.68 6.24 6.54
CA ALA A 8 14.46 5.06 6.89
C ALA A 8 14.71 4.99 8.40
N LEU A 9 15.02 6.11 9.05
CA LEU A 9 15.22 6.15 10.50
C LEU A 9 13.95 5.85 11.29
N GLN A 10 12.78 6.35 10.87
CA GLN A 10 11.49 6.10 11.53
C GLN A 10 11.02 4.64 11.41
N GLN A 11 11.33 3.99 10.29
CA GLN A 11 10.88 2.63 10.00
C GLN A 11 11.83 1.55 10.52
N THR A 12 13.04 1.93 10.99
CA THR A 12 14.01 0.97 11.51
C THR A 12 13.69 0.64 12.97
N PHE A 13 13.65 -0.64 13.32
CA PHE A 13 13.50 -1.07 14.71
C PHE A 13 14.72 -0.65 15.56
N ASN A 14 14.47 -0.29 16.83
CA ASN A 14 15.42 0.34 17.79
C ASN A 14 16.78 -0.36 18.03
N TYR A 15 17.05 -1.54 17.47
CA TYR A 15 18.27 -2.32 17.71
C TYR A 15 19.29 -2.28 16.57
N LYS A 16 19.01 -1.59 15.45
CA LYS A 16 19.93 -1.53 14.30
C LYS A 16 20.76 -0.25 14.29
N THR A 17 21.99 -0.35 13.78
CA THR A 17 22.94 0.77 13.74
C THR A 17 22.68 1.70 12.56
N ASN A 18 23.01 2.98 12.71
CA ASN A 18 22.95 3.99 11.63
C ASN A 18 23.72 3.54 10.37
N LYS A 19 24.82 2.81 10.56
CA LYS A 19 25.60 2.21 9.46
C LYS A 19 24.83 1.13 8.68
N SER A 20 23.96 0.37 9.34
CA SER A 20 23.06 -0.58 8.68
C SER A 20 22.06 0.13 7.78
N ILE A 21 21.45 1.20 8.28
CA ILE A 21 20.48 2.04 7.56
C ILE A 21 21.16 2.68 6.33
N TYR A 22 22.34 3.25 6.51
CA TYR A 22 23.16 3.77 5.41
C TYR A 22 23.45 2.71 4.34
N ASN A 23 23.84 1.50 4.74
CA ASN A 23 24.14 0.43 3.79
C ASN A 23 22.92 0.03 2.96
N ILE A 24 21.72 0.05 3.55
CA ILE A 24 20.46 -0.17 2.81
C ILE A 24 20.25 0.94 1.79
N LEU A 25 20.35 2.21 2.21
CA LEU A 25 20.13 3.38 1.35
C LEU A 25 21.06 3.43 0.15
N VAL A 26 22.36 3.15 0.35
CA VAL A 26 23.36 3.11 -0.74
C VAL A 26 23.24 1.83 -1.57
N GLY A 27 22.57 0.80 -1.05
CA GLY A 27 22.40 -0.49 -1.73
C GLY A 27 23.68 -1.32 -1.72
N LYS A 28 24.33 -1.43 -0.56
CA LYS A 28 25.50 -2.28 -0.38
C LYS A 28 25.14 -3.71 -0.78
N LYS A 29 25.88 -4.26 -1.75
CA LYS A 29 25.69 -5.62 -2.29
C LYS A 29 26.24 -6.68 -1.34
N SER A 30 25.57 -6.86 -0.20
CA SER A 30 25.85 -7.93 0.74
C SER A 30 24.57 -8.62 1.16
N HIS A 31 24.64 -9.94 1.39
CA HIS A 31 23.50 -10.73 1.85
C HIS A 31 22.90 -10.16 3.15
N GLN A 32 23.75 -9.70 4.07
CA GLN A 32 23.32 -9.08 5.32
C GLN A 32 22.51 -7.80 5.08
N THR A 33 22.96 -6.92 4.18
CA THR A 33 22.22 -5.69 3.86
C THR A 33 20.88 -5.97 3.19
N PHE A 34 20.81 -6.96 2.31
CA PHE A 34 19.56 -7.37 1.68
C PHE A 34 18.58 -7.97 2.70
N PHE A 35 19.07 -8.87 3.55
CA PHE A 35 18.28 -9.46 4.63
C PHE A 35 17.78 -8.40 5.63
N ASP A 36 18.63 -7.43 5.97
CA ASP A 36 18.26 -6.31 6.83
C ASP A 36 17.19 -5.44 6.16
N ALA A 37 17.31 -5.14 4.86
CA ALA A 37 16.27 -4.41 4.13
C ALA A 37 14.92 -5.16 4.12
N CYS A 38 14.93 -6.49 3.92
CA CYS A 38 13.71 -7.29 3.96
C CYS A 38 13.09 -7.35 5.37
N SER A 39 13.90 -7.64 6.40
CA SER A 39 13.42 -7.79 7.79
C SER A 39 12.88 -6.48 8.39
N GLN A 40 13.42 -5.34 7.98
CA GLN A 40 12.96 -4.01 8.40
C GLN A 40 11.81 -3.47 7.52
N GLN A 41 11.33 -4.23 6.53
CA GLN A 41 10.37 -3.76 5.52
C GLN A 41 10.87 -2.52 4.74
N GLN A 42 12.19 -2.38 4.61
CA GLN A 42 12.91 -1.29 3.94
C GLN A 42 13.44 -1.66 2.56
N LEU A 43 12.97 -2.75 1.96
CA LEU A 43 13.40 -3.18 0.63
C LEU A 43 13.14 -2.10 -0.43
N SER A 44 12.07 -1.32 -0.25
CA SER A 44 11.73 -0.15 -1.07
C SER A 44 12.81 0.95 -1.04
N LEU A 45 13.50 1.10 0.09
CA LEU A 45 14.60 2.05 0.33
C LEU A 45 15.96 1.53 -0.17
N TYR A 46 16.06 0.25 -0.54
CA TYR A 46 17.31 -0.36 -0.98
C TYR A 46 17.86 0.32 -2.23
N HIS A 47 19.11 0.79 -2.18
CA HIS A 47 19.75 1.49 -3.32
C HIS A 47 18.99 2.76 -3.76
N SER A 48 18.30 3.44 -2.84
CA SER A 48 17.60 4.69 -3.12
C SER A 48 18.52 5.91 -3.22
N LEU A 49 19.69 5.87 -2.56
CA LEU A 49 20.67 6.94 -2.54
C LEU A 49 22.08 6.39 -2.82
N PRO A 50 22.36 5.88 -4.03
CA PRO A 50 23.61 5.18 -4.35
C PRO A 50 24.86 6.05 -4.29
N LEU A 51 24.71 7.37 -4.39
CA LEU A 51 25.80 8.34 -4.36
C LEU A 51 25.98 9.01 -2.99
N LEU A 52 25.17 8.65 -1.99
CA LEU A 52 25.26 9.21 -0.65
C LEU A 52 26.57 8.79 0.00
N LYS A 53 27.36 9.78 0.43
CA LYS A 53 28.58 9.55 1.21
C LYS A 53 28.24 9.41 2.69
N TYR A 54 28.92 8.50 3.37
CA TYR A 54 28.71 8.25 4.81
C TYR A 54 28.84 9.50 5.69
N PRO A 55 29.85 10.39 5.52
CA PRO A 55 29.94 11.60 6.31
C PRO A 55 28.76 12.56 6.12
N SER A 56 28.20 12.63 4.90
CA SER A 56 27.01 13.44 4.62
C SER A 56 25.76 12.88 5.27
N PHE A 57 25.69 11.55 5.45
CA PHE A 57 24.63 10.89 6.18
C PHE A 57 24.73 11.15 7.70
N GLU A 58 25.93 11.11 8.27
CA GLU A 58 26.15 11.42 9.70
C GLU A 58 25.86 12.89 10.01
N LEU A 59 26.35 13.81 9.18
CA LEU A 59 26.00 15.24 9.29
C LEU A 59 24.48 15.47 9.23
N PHE A 60 23.76 14.69 8.42
CA PHE A 60 22.30 14.79 8.39
C PHE A 60 21.68 14.35 9.72
N LEU A 61 22.15 13.25 10.31
CA LEU A 61 21.66 12.74 11.60
C LEU A 61 21.85 13.73 12.74
N GLU A 62 23.02 14.39 12.79
CA GLU A 62 23.35 15.38 13.82
C GLU A 62 22.47 16.63 13.76
N ASN A 63 21.94 16.95 12.57
CA ASN A 63 21.13 18.15 12.33
C ASN A 63 19.61 17.89 12.36
N ILE A 64 19.15 16.67 12.68
CA ILE A 64 17.72 16.39 12.88
C ILE A 64 17.31 16.89 14.27
N THR A 65 16.77 18.10 14.34
CA THR A 65 16.30 18.69 15.60
C THR A 65 14.87 18.30 15.98
N GLU A 66 13.98 18.04 15.02
CA GLU A 66 12.60 17.59 15.31
C GLU A 66 12.04 16.62 14.25
N PHE A 67 11.65 15.42 14.69
CA PHE A 67 10.74 14.56 13.93
C PHE A 67 9.31 15.10 14.06
N ASN A 68 9.05 16.30 13.53
CA ASN A 68 7.69 16.85 13.55
C ASN A 68 6.73 15.88 12.83
N ALA A 69 5.67 15.55 13.56
CA ALA A 69 4.73 14.44 13.36
C ALA A 69 3.57 14.79 12.42
N GLU A 70 3.73 15.79 11.57
CA GLU A 70 2.80 16.04 10.48
C GLU A 70 3.33 15.29 9.25
N MET A 71 2.86 14.05 9.11
CA MET A 71 3.15 13.24 7.92
C MET A 71 2.45 13.87 6.72
N GLU A 72 3.18 14.69 5.98
CA GLU A 72 2.80 15.07 4.62
C GLU A 72 2.74 13.79 3.77
N ILE A 73 1.59 13.52 3.13
CA ILE A 73 1.40 12.33 2.29
C ILE A 73 2.39 12.40 1.11
N MET A 74 3.50 11.67 1.21
CA MET A 74 4.56 11.70 0.19
C MET A 74 4.11 11.03 -1.11
N LEU A 75 3.83 11.84 -2.14
CA LEU A 75 3.59 11.40 -3.52
C LEU A 75 4.94 11.15 -4.24
N HIS A 76 5.66 10.06 -3.89
CA HIS A 76 6.85 9.66 -4.66
C HIS A 76 6.60 8.34 -5.41
N PRO A 77 6.76 8.27 -6.75
CA PRO A 77 6.36 7.11 -7.58
C PRO A 77 6.84 5.74 -7.10
N ARG A 78 8.00 5.72 -6.43
CA ARG A 78 8.63 4.51 -5.88
C ARG A 78 7.91 3.89 -4.69
N TYR A 79 7.13 4.67 -3.92
CA TYR A 79 6.27 4.17 -2.82
C TYR A 79 4.81 4.16 -3.24
N THR A 80 4.39 5.16 -4.01
CA THR A 80 3.00 5.23 -4.49
C THR A 80 2.67 4.11 -5.44
N PHE A 81 3.56 3.61 -6.30
CA PHE A 81 3.16 2.58 -7.27
C PHE A 81 2.76 1.25 -6.64
N GLU A 82 3.59 0.70 -5.74
CA GLU A 82 3.25 -0.54 -5.04
C GLU A 82 2.08 -0.33 -4.08
N SER A 83 2.09 0.77 -3.31
CA SER A 83 0.98 1.10 -2.42
C SER A 83 -0.33 1.31 -3.19
N MET A 84 -0.31 1.96 -4.37
CA MET A 84 -1.50 2.09 -5.23
C MET A 84 -1.99 0.72 -5.72
N GLY A 85 -1.08 -0.17 -6.11
CA GLY A 85 -1.42 -1.55 -6.48
C GLY A 85 -2.07 -2.32 -5.32
N GLN A 86 -1.51 -2.20 -4.12
CA GLN A 86 -2.04 -2.82 -2.90
C GLN A 86 -3.37 -2.20 -2.46
N THR A 87 -3.51 -0.88 -2.55
CA THR A 87 -4.77 -0.16 -2.29
C THR A 87 -5.85 -0.61 -3.26
N PHE A 88 -5.51 -0.72 -4.55
CA PHE A 88 -6.44 -1.23 -5.54
C PHE A 88 -6.87 -2.65 -5.20
N GLN A 89 -5.93 -3.57 -4.94
CA GLN A 89 -6.24 -4.94 -4.53
C GLN A 89 -7.10 -5.02 -3.25
N ALA A 90 -6.86 -4.14 -2.28
CA ALA A 90 -7.67 -4.05 -1.07
C ALA A 90 -9.10 -3.61 -1.38
N ILE A 91 -9.29 -2.62 -2.25
CA ILE A 91 -10.62 -2.19 -2.72
C ILE A 91 -11.32 -3.36 -3.45
N GLN A 92 -10.62 -4.06 -4.36
CA GLN A 92 -11.19 -5.21 -5.08
C GLN A 92 -11.68 -6.31 -4.13
N LEU A 93 -10.84 -6.67 -3.16
CA LEU A 93 -11.17 -7.71 -2.18
C LEU A 93 -12.29 -7.27 -1.22
N LEU A 94 -12.33 -5.98 -0.84
CA LEU A 94 -13.41 -5.42 -0.05
C LEU A 94 -14.75 -5.47 -0.80
N VAL A 95 -14.76 -5.09 -2.08
CA VAL A 95 -15.95 -5.20 -2.95
C VAL A 95 -16.42 -6.65 -3.08
N GLN A 96 -15.48 -7.59 -3.30
CA GLN A 96 -15.80 -9.02 -3.33
C GLN A 96 -16.41 -9.49 -2.01
N THR A 97 -15.83 -9.09 -0.88
CA THR A 97 -16.29 -9.48 0.46
C THR A 97 -17.70 -8.95 0.74
N MET A 98 -17.96 -7.68 0.41
CA MET A 98 -19.27 -7.04 0.57
C MET A 98 -20.32 -7.71 -0.30
N SER A 99 -20.02 -7.93 -1.58
CA SER A 99 -20.95 -8.54 -2.55
C SER A 99 -21.35 -9.96 -2.13
N ASN A 100 -20.38 -10.79 -1.75
CA ASN A 100 -20.60 -12.15 -1.29
C ASN A 100 -21.41 -12.19 0.03
N THR A 101 -21.10 -11.29 0.97
CA THR A 101 -21.88 -11.17 2.22
C THR A 101 -23.34 -10.79 1.95
N MET A 102 -23.60 -9.87 1.02
CA MET A 102 -24.98 -9.50 0.65
C MET A 102 -25.76 -10.69 0.09
N GLN A 103 -25.08 -11.57 -0.66
CA GLN A 103 -25.65 -12.79 -1.21
C GLN A 103 -25.71 -13.95 -0.21
N GLN A 104 -25.24 -13.74 1.03
CA GLN A 104 -25.10 -14.78 2.06
C GLN A 104 -24.19 -15.95 1.63
N ASP A 105 -23.29 -15.71 0.68
CA ASP A 105 -22.28 -16.69 0.27
C ASP A 105 -20.94 -16.36 0.93
N PHE A 106 -20.48 -17.23 1.82
CA PHE A 106 -19.22 -17.05 2.54
C PHE A 106 -18.09 -17.93 1.99
N ARG A 107 -18.36 -18.70 0.92
CA ARG A 107 -17.42 -19.67 0.34
C ARG A 107 -16.77 -19.11 -0.93
N PHE A 108 -16.20 -17.92 -0.84
CA PHE A 108 -15.47 -17.32 -1.94
C PHE A 108 -13.96 -17.46 -1.76
N VAL A 109 -13.25 -17.59 -2.89
CA VAL A 109 -11.78 -17.52 -2.92
C VAL A 109 -11.37 -16.05 -2.99
N PRO A 110 -10.57 -15.53 -2.04
CA PRO A 110 -10.10 -14.15 -2.07
C PRO A 110 -9.35 -13.83 -3.37
N ILE A 111 -9.67 -12.69 -3.99
CA ILE A 111 -8.95 -12.20 -5.19
C ILE A 111 -7.47 -11.90 -4.90
N SER A 112 -7.12 -11.60 -3.65
CA SER A 112 -5.74 -11.38 -3.22
C SER A 112 -5.26 -12.47 -2.26
N GLN A 113 -4.10 -13.07 -2.55
CA GLN A 113 -3.40 -14.02 -1.67
C GLN A 113 -2.51 -13.32 -0.63
N ASN A 114 -2.48 -11.99 -0.61
CA ASN A 114 -1.67 -11.24 0.33
C ASN A 114 -2.38 -11.14 1.69
N ASN A 115 -1.82 -11.80 2.71
CA ASN A 115 -2.37 -11.83 4.07
C ASN A 115 -2.56 -10.43 4.66
N LYS A 116 -1.64 -9.49 4.43
CA LYS A 116 -1.77 -8.11 4.94
C LYS A 116 -2.99 -7.40 4.35
N ILE A 117 -3.26 -7.63 3.07
CA ILE A 117 -4.45 -7.09 2.39
C ILE A 117 -5.72 -7.73 2.94
N GLN A 118 -5.72 -9.05 3.15
CA GLN A 118 -6.87 -9.75 3.74
C GLN A 118 -7.17 -9.26 5.17
N GLU A 119 -6.16 -9.11 6.01
CA GLU A 119 -6.30 -8.57 7.37
C GLU A 119 -6.86 -7.15 7.36
N THR A 120 -6.33 -6.31 6.47
CA THR A 120 -6.78 -4.92 6.31
C THR A 120 -8.23 -4.87 5.87
N VAL A 121 -8.62 -5.66 4.85
CA VAL A 121 -10.00 -5.74 4.38
C VAL A 121 -10.93 -6.23 5.47
N LYS A 122 -10.50 -7.20 6.29
CA LYS A 122 -11.29 -7.70 7.43
C LYS A 122 -11.56 -6.61 8.45
N ILE A 123 -10.55 -5.81 8.80
CA ILE A 123 -10.68 -4.67 9.73
C ILE A 123 -11.67 -3.65 9.16
N VAL A 124 -11.48 -3.25 7.90
CA VAL A 124 -12.33 -2.26 7.23
C VAL A 124 -13.77 -2.75 7.09
N TYR A 125 -13.97 -4.01 6.70
CA TYR A 125 -15.29 -4.62 6.60
C TYR A 125 -16.02 -4.65 7.95
N ASN A 126 -15.33 -5.05 9.02
CA ASN A 126 -15.93 -5.04 10.36
C ASN A 126 -16.33 -3.63 10.78
N TYR A 127 -15.49 -2.64 10.51
CA TYR A 127 -15.81 -1.23 10.76
C TYR A 127 -17.06 -0.78 9.99
N ILE A 128 -17.15 -1.09 8.69
CA ILE A 128 -18.33 -0.77 7.87
C ILE A 128 -19.59 -1.43 8.43
N LYS A 129 -19.48 -2.70 8.83
CA LYS A 129 -20.60 -3.48 9.38
C LYS A 129 -21.07 -2.91 10.73
N GLU A 130 -20.15 -2.62 11.63
CA GLU A 130 -20.44 -2.07 12.96
C GLU A 130 -21.09 -0.68 12.88
N ASN A 131 -20.66 0.14 11.93
CA ASN A 131 -21.15 1.50 11.74
C ASN A 131 -22.29 1.61 10.70
N GLN A 132 -22.76 0.50 10.14
CA GLN A 132 -23.84 0.44 9.14
C GLN A 132 -23.57 1.27 7.87
N LEU A 133 -22.30 1.39 7.46
CA LEU A 133 -21.84 2.24 6.34
C LEU A 133 -21.92 1.57 4.95
N GLN A 134 -22.73 0.52 4.82
CA GLN A 134 -22.80 -0.30 3.61
C GLN A 134 -23.27 0.51 2.39
N ILE A 135 -24.33 1.30 2.57
CA ILE A 135 -24.92 2.13 1.52
C ILE A 135 -23.95 3.24 1.10
N ASP A 136 -23.26 3.85 2.08
CA ASP A 136 -22.28 4.91 1.81
C ASP A 136 -21.10 4.38 0.99
N PHE A 137 -20.60 3.19 1.34
CA PHE A 137 -19.56 2.50 0.58
C PHE A 137 -20.01 2.20 -0.86
N GLU A 138 -21.23 1.68 -1.05
CA GLU A 138 -21.77 1.41 -2.38
C GLU A 138 -21.88 2.69 -3.22
N ASN A 139 -22.35 3.79 -2.62
CA ASN A 139 -22.46 5.08 -3.29
C ASN A 139 -21.08 5.63 -3.69
N GLU A 140 -20.09 5.54 -2.80
CA GLU A 140 -18.72 5.96 -3.09
C GLU A 140 -18.11 5.14 -4.23
N LEU A 141 -18.32 3.82 -4.23
CA LEU A 141 -17.85 2.94 -5.29
C LEU A 141 -18.50 3.27 -6.65
N HIS A 142 -19.81 3.54 -6.68
CA HIS A 142 -20.50 3.98 -7.89
C HIS A 142 -19.97 5.33 -8.39
N ASN A 143 -19.73 6.27 -7.49
CA ASN A 143 -19.15 7.58 -7.83
C ASN A 143 -17.73 7.43 -8.39
N LEU A 144 -16.91 6.55 -7.81
CA LEU A 144 -15.58 6.23 -8.31
C LEU A 144 -15.65 5.68 -9.74
N PHE A 145 -16.50 4.69 -10.00
CA PHE A 145 -16.63 4.12 -11.35
C PHE A 145 -17.19 5.12 -12.36
N LYS A 146 -18.14 5.98 -11.95
CA LYS A 146 -18.66 7.06 -12.79
C LYS A 146 -17.54 8.06 -13.13
N ALA A 147 -16.72 8.44 -12.16
CA ALA A 147 -15.58 9.34 -12.37
C ALA A 147 -14.54 8.72 -13.32
N ILE A 148 -14.23 7.43 -13.17
CA ILE A 148 -13.32 6.71 -14.07
C ILE A 148 -13.89 6.67 -15.49
N THR A 149 -15.19 6.42 -15.63
CA THR A 149 -15.85 6.37 -16.95
C THR A 149 -15.85 7.73 -17.65
N LEU A 150 -16.03 8.82 -16.90
CA LEU A 150 -16.07 10.18 -17.44
C LEU A 150 -14.68 10.75 -17.77
N LYS A 151 -13.63 10.36 -17.03
CA LYS A 151 -12.27 10.93 -17.15
C LYS A 151 -11.24 9.99 -17.79
N GLY A 152 -11.52 8.71 -17.93
CA GLY A 152 -10.57 7.70 -18.40
C GLY A 152 -10.53 7.55 -19.92
N HIS A 153 -9.33 7.33 -20.48
CA HIS A 153 -9.19 6.78 -21.83
C HIS A 153 -9.75 5.35 -21.90
N VAL A 154 -10.33 4.98 -23.05
CA VAL A 154 -11.10 3.74 -23.33
C VAL A 154 -10.49 2.44 -22.75
N THR A 155 -9.16 2.37 -22.62
CA THR A 155 -8.43 1.19 -22.11
C THR A 155 -8.70 0.88 -20.63
N TYR A 156 -8.85 1.88 -19.75
CA TYR A 156 -9.13 1.65 -18.31
C TYR A 156 -10.58 1.20 -18.07
N ILE A 157 -11.49 1.60 -18.96
CA ILE A 157 -12.91 1.25 -18.91
C ILE A 157 -13.12 -0.26 -19.12
N ILE A 158 -12.29 -0.92 -19.94
CA ILE A 158 -12.38 -2.37 -20.18
C ILE A 158 -12.04 -3.17 -18.92
N ILE A 159 -11.02 -2.75 -18.16
CA ILE A 159 -10.63 -3.44 -16.90
C ILE A 159 -11.72 -3.25 -15.84
N CYS A 160 -12.24 -2.04 -15.65
CA CYS A 160 -13.33 -1.78 -14.71
C CYS A 160 -14.63 -2.51 -15.11
N LYS A 161 -14.91 -2.65 -16.41
CA LYS A 161 -16.09 -3.37 -16.91
C LYS A 161 -15.91 -4.89 -16.86
N ALA A 162 -14.70 -5.41 -17.06
CA ALA A 162 -14.37 -6.81 -16.82
C ALA A 162 -14.50 -7.16 -15.33
N MET A 163 -14.07 -6.26 -14.45
CA MET A 163 -14.22 -6.38 -12.99
C MET A 163 -15.68 -6.34 -12.53
N MET A 164 -16.48 -5.39 -13.03
CA MET A 164 -17.92 -5.39 -12.80
C MET A 164 -18.57 -6.66 -13.37
N ASN A 165 -18.19 -7.09 -14.58
CA ASN A 165 -18.71 -8.33 -15.17
C ASN A 165 -18.22 -9.60 -14.47
N GLN A 166 -17.11 -9.57 -13.72
CA GLN A 166 -16.68 -10.68 -12.86
C GLN A 166 -17.60 -10.72 -11.62
N CYS A 167 -17.80 -9.57 -10.96
CA CYS A 167 -18.71 -9.45 -9.81
C CYS A 167 -20.18 -9.70 -10.18
N ILE A 168 -20.62 -9.37 -11.40
CA ILE A 168 -21.98 -9.58 -11.91
C ILE A 168 -22.16 -10.97 -12.52
N ARG A 169 -21.12 -11.63 -13.03
CA ARG A 169 -21.24 -13.03 -13.50
C ARG A 169 -21.50 -13.99 -12.35
N ASP A 170 -20.94 -13.70 -11.17
CA ASP A 170 -21.26 -14.41 -9.94
C ASP A 170 -22.69 -14.08 -9.43
N SER A 171 -23.32 -13.01 -9.94
CA SER A 171 -24.72 -12.65 -9.65
C SER A 171 -25.76 -13.21 -10.63
N LYS A 172 -25.35 -13.96 -11.68
CA LYS A 172 -26.26 -14.45 -12.75
C LYS A 172 -26.28 -15.98 -12.89
N LEU A 173 -25.70 -16.71 -11.95
CA LEU A 173 -25.77 -18.19 -11.88
C LEU A 173 -26.78 -18.71 -10.86
N VAL A 174 -27.72 -17.87 -10.41
CA VAL A 174 -28.94 -18.28 -9.68
C VAL A 174 -30.13 -17.50 -10.21
#